data_AF-A0A971TEI5-F1
#
_entry.id   AF-A0A971TEI5-F1
#
_cell.length_a   1.000
_cell.length_b   1.000
_cell.length_c   1.000
_cell.angle_alpha   90.00
_cell.angle_beta   90.00
_cell.angle_gamma   90.00
#
_symmetry.space_group_name_H-M   'P 1'
#
loop_
_entity.id
_entity.type
_entity.pdbx_description
1 polymer ?
#
loop_
_entity_poly.entity_id
_entity_poly.type
_entity_poly.pdbx_seq_one_letter_code
_entity_poly.pdbx_strand_id
1 'polypeptide(L)' 'MANSLIQEEISKELEHLPFDKQKKVLEFVRSLVSPPATGVTGKELLKFAGTLTENQACEIKEIIEKDCEKIDISDW' A
#
# COMPACT_ATOMS: atom_id res chain seq x y z
N MET A 1 -9.94 19.05 -15.50
CA MET A 1 -11.11 19.49 -14.71
C MET A 1 -11.87 18.24 -14.31
N ALA A 2 -12.26 18.11 -13.04
CA ALA A 2 -13.04 16.94 -12.60
C ALA A 2 -14.43 16.97 -13.24
N ASN A 3 -14.97 15.80 -13.57
CA ASN A 3 -16.37 15.68 -13.99
C ASN A 3 -17.25 16.05 -12.80
N SER A 4 -18.15 17.04 -12.97
CA SER A 4 -18.97 17.58 -11.88
C SER A 4 -19.87 16.51 -11.23
N LEU A 5 -20.39 15.55 -12.01
CA LEU A 5 -21.18 14.43 -11.49
C LEU A 5 -20.35 13.55 -10.55
N ILE A 6 -19.12 13.23 -10.96
CA ILE A 6 -18.23 12.39 -10.16
C ILE A 6 -17.78 13.11 -8.89
N GLN A 7 -17.54 14.42 -8.98
CA GLN A 7 -17.15 15.22 -7.82
C GLN A 7 -18.28 15.29 -6.77
N GLU A 8 -19.53 15.45 -7.20
CA GLU A 8 -20.70 15.48 -6.31
C GLU A 8 -20.92 14.13 -5.62
N GLU A 9 -20.85 13.02 -6.36
CA GLU A 9 -21.03 11.69 -5.78
C GLU A 9 -19.91 11.35 -4.77
N ILE A 10 -18.65 11.69 -5.07
CA ILE A 10 -17.54 11.51 -4.11
C ILE A 10 -17.80 12.33 -2.83
N SER A 11 -18.33 13.56 -2.97
CA SER A 11 -18.63 14.42 -1.83
C SER A 11 -19.73 13.81 -0.94
N LYS A 12 -20.80 13.28 -1.54
CA LYS A 12 -21.86 12.58 -0.80
C LYS A 12 -21.35 11.37 -0.04
N GLU A 13 -20.53 10.54 -0.68
CA GLU A 13 -19.98 9.34 -0.02
C GLU A 13 -19.04 9.70 1.15
N LEU A 14 -18.26 10.78 1.02
CA LEU A 14 -17.37 11.26 2.07
C LEU A 14 -18.11 11.68 3.34
N GLU A 15 -19.32 12.24 3.23
CA GLU A 15 -20.13 12.65 4.38
C GLU A 15 -20.54 11.47 5.28
N HIS A 16 -20.65 10.26 4.72
CA HIS A 16 -21.00 9.05 5.44
C HIS A 16 -19.80 8.37 6.10
N LEU A 17 -18.58 8.79 5.76
CA LEU A 17 -17.36 8.18 6.27
C LEU A 17 -16.92 8.81 7.60
N PRO A 18 -16.45 8.00 8.57
CA PRO A 18 -15.73 8.50 9.73
C PRO A 18 -14.45 9.25 9.31
N PHE A 19 -13.98 10.15 10.17
CA PHE A 19 -12.85 11.05 9.87
C PHE A 19 -11.55 10.34 9.47
N ASP A 20 -11.23 9.18 10.07
CA ASP A 20 -10.06 8.38 9.72
C ASP A 20 -10.15 7.85 8.28
N LYS A 21 -11.36 7.47 7.84
CA LYS A 21 -11.61 6.99 6.48
C LYS A 21 -11.60 8.14 5.47
N GLN A 22 -12.15 9.31 5.83
CA GLN A 22 -12.05 10.51 5.00
C GLN A 22 -10.58 10.89 4.74
N LYS A 23 -9.72 10.83 5.77
CA LYS A 23 -8.26 11.04 5.61
C LYS A 23 -7.63 10.06 4.63
N LYS A 24 -7.97 8.78 4.73
CA LYS A 24 -7.48 7.75 3.79
C LYS A 24 -7.89 8.04 2.35
N VAL A 25 -9.12 8.47 2.12
CA VAL A 25 -9.59 8.86 0.78
C VAL A 25 -8.78 10.06 0.26
N LEU A 26 -8.55 11.07 1.08
CA LEU A 26 -7.75 12.24 0.71
C LEU A 26 -6.30 11.86 0.35
N GLU A 27 -5.67 10.98 1.14
CA GLU A 27 -4.33 10.45 0.86
C GLU A 27 -4.29 9.68 -0.46
N PHE A 28 -5.30 8.83 -0.71
CA PHE A 28 -5.41 8.08 -1.95
C PHE A 28 -5.56 9.00 -3.16
N VAL A 29 -6.47 9.97 -3.12
CA VAL A 29 -6.64 10.94 -4.20
C VAL A 29 -5.35 11.70 -4.48
N ARG A 30 -4.60 12.11 -3.44
CA ARG A 30 -3.27 12.72 -3.61
C ARG A 30 -2.28 11.78 -4.28
N SER A 31 -2.28 10.50 -3.94
CA SER A 31 -1.43 9.48 -4.57
C SER A 31 -1.73 9.27 -6.06
N LEU A 32 -2.98 9.48 -6.49
CA LEU A 32 -3.39 9.41 -7.90
C LEU A 32 -2.93 10.64 -8.71
N VAL A 33 -2.77 11.79 -8.06
CA VAL A 33 -2.25 13.01 -8.68
C VAL A 33 -0.72 12.98 -8.78
N SER A 34 -0.06 12.38 -7.80
CA SER A 34 1.37 12.09 -7.91
C SER A 34 1.62 11.10 -9.05
N PRO A 35 2.71 11.25 -9.81
CA PRO A 35 3.14 10.18 -10.69
C PRO A 35 3.26 8.89 -9.86
N PRO A 36 2.83 7.73 -10.38
CA PRO A 36 3.08 6.48 -9.69
C PRO A 36 4.55 6.43 -9.32
N ALA A 37 4.86 6.03 -8.08
CA ALA A 37 6.23 5.92 -7.62
C ALA A 37 7.00 5.12 -8.66
N THR A 38 7.91 5.78 -9.37
CA THR A 38 8.73 5.11 -10.37
C THR A 38 9.64 4.17 -9.63
N GLY A 39 9.59 2.89 -9.98
CA GLY A 39 10.55 1.92 -9.47
C GLY A 39 11.97 2.41 -9.74
N VAL A 40 12.89 2.10 -8.83
CA VAL A 40 14.32 2.34 -9.03
C VAL A 40 14.92 1.22 -9.86
N THR A 41 16.05 1.49 -10.53
CA THR A 41 16.73 0.44 -11.28
C THR A 41 17.29 -0.63 -10.32
N GLY A 42 17.43 -1.88 -10.78
CA GLY A 42 18.03 -2.93 -9.96
C GLY A 42 19.45 -2.59 -9.46
N LYS A 43 20.19 -1.77 -10.22
CA LYS A 43 21.50 -1.24 -9.83
C LYS A 43 21.43 -0.42 -8.54
N GLU A 44 20.36 0.34 -8.34
CA GLU A 44 20.16 1.16 -7.13
C GLU A 44 19.80 0.30 -5.90
N LEU A 45 19.30 -0.92 -6.11
CA LEU A 45 19.02 -1.86 -5.03
C LEU A 45 20.26 -2.56 -4.50
N LEU A 46 21.37 -2.58 -5.26
CA LEU A 46 22.62 -3.22 -4.83
C LEU A 46 23.19 -2.65 -3.52
N LYS A 47 22.84 -1.41 -3.16
CA LYS A 47 23.22 -0.81 -1.87
C LYS A 47 22.65 -1.55 -0.65
N PHE A 48 21.64 -2.41 -0.85
CA PHE A 48 21.05 -3.26 0.18
C PHE A 48 21.62 -4.69 0.17
N ALA A 49 22.51 -5.03 -0.76
CA ALA A 49 23.10 -6.37 -0.79
C ALA A 49 23.94 -6.61 0.47
N GLY A 50 23.61 -7.67 1.21
CA GLY A 50 24.28 -8.02 2.45
C GLY A 50 23.89 -7.17 3.67
N THR A 51 22.90 -6.27 3.57
CA THR A 51 22.41 -5.51 4.74
C THR A 51 21.52 -6.35 5.65
N LEU A 52 20.96 -7.45 5.15
CA LEU A 52 20.16 -8.38 5.92
C LEU A 52 21.05 -9.46 6.54
N THR A 53 21.17 -9.45 7.86
CA THR A 53 21.87 -10.51 8.59
C THR A 53 21.05 -11.79 8.65
N GLU A 54 21.72 -12.93 8.88
CA GLU A 54 21.04 -14.23 9.03
C GLU A 54 19.99 -14.21 10.14
N ASN A 55 20.32 -13.62 11.30
CA ASN A 55 19.37 -13.49 12.41
C ASN A 55 18.11 -12.68 12.03
N GLN A 56 18.29 -11.55 11.34
CA GLN A 56 17.17 -10.75 10.86
C GLN A 56 16.33 -11.52 9.82
N ALA A 57 16.98 -12.29 8.94
CA ALA A 57 16.27 -13.13 7.98
C ALA A 57 15.44 -14.23 8.68
N CYS A 58 15.99 -14.84 9.73
CA CYS A 58 15.27 -15.81 10.55
C CYS A 58 14.06 -15.19 11.27
N GLU A 59 14.23 -14.02 11.87
CA GLU A 59 13.14 -13.31 12.54
C GLU A 59 11.99 -12.96 11.58
N ILE A 60 12.32 -12.41 10.40
CA ILE A 60 11.33 -12.11 9.36
C ILE A 60 10.59 -13.38 8.94
N LYS A 61 11.32 -14.49 8.73
CA LYS A 61 10.73 -15.78 8.36
C LYS A 61 9.74 -16.26 9.43
N GLU A 62 10.10 -16.19 10.70
CA GLU A 62 9.21 -16.60 11.79
C GLU A 62 7.92 -15.77 11.84
N ILE A 63 8.03 -14.45 11.66
CA ILE A 63 6.86 -13.56 11.62
C ILE A 63 5.94 -13.92 10.46
N ILE A 64 6.49 -14.18 9.27
CA ILE A 64 5.68 -14.60 8.11
C ILE A 64 4.96 -15.92 8.40
N GLU A 65 5.63 -16.89 9.03
CA GLU A 65 5.03 -18.20 9.30
C GLU A 65 3.97 -18.18 10.40
N LYS A 66 4.10 -17.27 11.38
CA LYS A 66 3.22 -17.17 12.56
C LYS A 66 2.06 -16.20 12.34
N ASP A 67 2.33 -15.04 11.75
CA ASP A 67 1.44 -13.88 11.80
C ASP A 67 0.87 -13.46 10.42
N CYS A 68 1.46 -13.93 9.30
CA CYS A 68 0.86 -13.68 7.99
C CYS A 68 -0.24 -14.70 7.66
N GLU A 69 -1.32 -14.20 7.04
CA GLU A 69 -2.40 -15.02 6.52
C GLU A 69 -1.86 -16.05 5.53
N LYS A 70 -2.19 -17.34 5.74
CA LYS A 70 -1.86 -18.40 4.80
C LYS A 70 -2.95 -18.47 3.75
N ILE A 71 -2.57 -18.36 2.48
CA ILE A 71 -3.48 -18.60 1.37
C ILE A 71 -3.70 -20.11 1.28
N ASP A 72 -4.94 -20.56 1.49
CA ASP A 72 -5.32 -21.92 1.12
C ASP A 72 -5.44 -21.99 -0.40
N ILE A 73 -4.52 -22.74 -1.03
CA ILE A 73 -4.46 -22.89 -2.49
C ILE A 73 -5.70 -23.63 -3.01
N SER A 74 -6.43 -24.34 -2.15
CA SER A 74 -7.64 -25.08 -2.53
C SER A 74 -8.91 -24.23 -2.59
N ASP A 75 -8.87 -22.97 -2.12
CA ASP A 75 -10.01 -22.04 -2.10
C ASP A 75 -10.07 -21.11 -3.33
N TRP A 76 -9.27 -21.36 -4.39
CA TRP A 76 -9.25 -20.59 -5.65
C TRP A 76 -9.75 -21.37 -6.87
#